data_AF-A0A3B8WWR4-F1
#
_entry.id   AF-A0A3B8WWR4-F1
#
_cell.length_a   1.000
_cell.length_b   1.000
_cell.length_c   1.000
_cell.angle_alpha   90.00
_cell.angle_beta   90.00
_cell.angle_gamma   90.00
#
_symmetry.space_group_name_H-M   'P 1'
#
loop_
_entity.id
_entity.type
_entity.pdbx_description
1 polymer ?
#
loop_
_entity_poly.entity_id
_entity_poly.type
_entity_poly.pdbx_seq_one_letter_code
_entity_poly.pdbx_strand_id
1 'polypeptide(L)'
;MAESSIETKNRLLESAKKEFLEKGFTAASLRTIAANAGVTTGAMYRHFKDKDAFFCALVDDAIETTKKAVSLADSDNHINLTLSRMQEHIDSEKEST
;
A
#
# COMPACT_ATOMS: atom_id res chain seq x y z
N MET A 1 -8.52 27.92 18.73
CA MET A 1 -9.00 26.53 18.61
C MET A 1 -7.85 25.66 18.15
N ALA A 2 -7.38 24.72 18.98
CA ALA A 2 -6.46 23.69 18.51
C ALA A 2 -7.30 22.69 17.71
N GLU A 3 -7.16 22.73 16.39
CA GLU A 3 -7.76 21.74 15.52
C GLU A 3 -7.26 20.35 15.92
N SER A 4 -8.14 19.33 15.93
CA SER A 4 -7.76 17.99 16.34
C SER A 4 -6.62 17.48 15.46
N SER A 5 -5.56 16.96 16.07
CA SER A 5 -4.39 16.38 15.38
C SER A 5 -4.77 15.37 14.29
N ILE A 6 -5.93 14.71 14.43
CA ILE A 6 -6.45 13.72 13.47
C ILE A 6 -6.96 14.41 12.19
N GLU A 7 -7.69 15.51 12.33
CA GLU A 7 -8.22 16.30 11.21
C GLU A 7 -7.07 16.78 10.31
N THR A 8 -6.03 17.34 10.92
CA THR A 8 -4.82 17.81 10.21
C THR A 8 -4.12 16.66 9.50
N LYS A 9 -3.98 15.50 10.15
CA LYS A 9 -3.38 14.31 9.55
C LYS A 9 -4.16 13.88 8.30
N ASN A 10 -5.49 13.84 8.38
CA ASN A 10 -6.33 13.43 7.25
C ASN A 10 -6.19 14.37 6.06
N ARG A 11 -6.21 15.69 6.27
CA ARG A 11 -6.00 16.66 5.18
C ARG A 11 -4.62 16.55 4.55
N LEU A 12 -3.58 16.28 5.34
CA LEU A 12 -2.23 16.02 4.84
C LEU A 12 -2.22 14.77 3.94
N LEU A 13 -2.81 13.66 4.38
CA LEU A 13 -2.87 12.42 3.60
C LEU A 13 -3.65 12.58 2.29
N GLU A 14 -4.78 13.28 2.31
CA GLU A 14 -5.57 13.56 1.10
C GLU A 14 -4.80 14.44 0.10
N SER A 15 -4.13 15.48 0.58
CA SER A 15 -3.29 16.30 -0.31
C SER A 15 -2.06 15.56 -0.82
N ALA A 16 -1.47 14.69 0.00
CA ALA A 16 -0.34 13.86 -0.38
C ALA A 16 -0.73 12.89 -1.49
N LYS A 17 -1.87 12.21 -1.35
CA LYS A 17 -2.40 11.29 -2.36
C LYS A 17 -2.45 11.94 -3.74
N LYS A 18 -2.98 13.16 -3.83
CA LYS A 18 -3.07 13.90 -5.11
C LYS A 18 -1.68 14.23 -5.68
N GLU A 19 -0.81 14.83 -4.87
CA GLU A 19 0.53 15.24 -5.31
C GLU A 19 1.39 14.03 -5.73
N PHE A 20 1.35 12.94 -4.97
CA PHE A 20 2.12 11.74 -5.27
C PHE A 20 1.58 10.99 -6.50
N LEU A 21 0.26 10.95 -6.71
CA LEU A 21 -0.32 10.36 -7.92
C LEU A 21 0.01 11.17 -9.18
N GLU A 22 0.02 12.50 -9.08
CA GLU A 22 0.27 13.38 -10.23
C GLU A 22 1.75 13.46 -10.59
N LYS A 23 2.63 13.55 -9.59
CA LYS A 23 4.06 13.86 -9.81
C LYS A 23 5.00 12.71 -9.49
N GLY A 24 4.47 11.62 -8.94
CA GLY A 24 5.28 10.51 -8.42
C GLY A 24 6.03 10.88 -7.14
N PHE A 25 6.68 9.88 -6.55
CA PHE A 25 7.36 10.03 -5.27
C PHE A 25 8.45 11.11 -5.31
N THR A 26 9.38 11.04 -6.27
CA THR A 26 10.56 11.92 -6.30
C THR A 26 10.19 13.40 -6.47
N ALA A 27 9.30 13.73 -7.42
CA ALA A 27 8.98 15.11 -7.75
C ALA A 27 7.90 15.76 -6.86
N ALA A 28 7.18 14.97 -6.04
CA ALA A 28 6.20 15.50 -5.10
C ALA A 28 6.81 16.47 -4.08
N SER A 29 6.13 17.57 -3.80
CA SER A 29 6.57 18.62 -2.87
C SER A 29 5.82 18.57 -1.54
N LEU A 30 6.54 18.27 -0.45
CA LEU A 30 5.98 18.32 0.90
C LEU A 30 5.48 19.72 1.30
N ARG A 31 6.11 20.77 0.77
CA ARG A 31 5.66 22.14 0.98
C ARG A 31 4.31 22.41 0.31
N THR A 32 4.13 21.90 -0.90
CA THR A 32 2.86 22.02 -1.63
C THR A 32 1.76 21.25 -0.91
N ILE A 33 2.06 20.03 -0.46
CA ILE A 33 1.13 19.22 0.32
C ILE A 33 0.69 19.92 1.60
N ALA A 34 1.65 20.44 2.39
CA ALA A 34 1.34 21.17 3.62
C ALA A 34 0.48 22.42 3.35
N ALA A 35 0.82 23.20 2.33
CA ALA A 35 0.07 24.39 1.94
C ALA A 35 -1.38 24.05 1.56
N ASN A 36 -1.58 23.02 0.74
CA ASN A 36 -2.89 22.53 0.33
C ASN A 36 -3.71 21.97 1.51
N ALA A 37 -3.05 21.39 2.51
CA ALA A 37 -3.68 20.91 3.74
C ALA A 37 -3.99 22.02 4.77
N GLY A 38 -3.63 23.28 4.45
CA GLY A 38 -3.86 24.45 5.31
C GLY A 38 -2.90 24.54 6.50
N VAL A 39 -1.74 23.90 6.43
CA VAL A 39 -0.75 23.87 7.51
C VAL A 39 0.65 24.29 7.04
N THR A 40 1.51 24.62 7.99
CA THR A 40 2.92 24.88 7.67
C THR A 40 3.68 23.58 7.47
N THR A 41 4.76 23.60 6.68
CA THR A 41 5.65 22.43 6.54
C THR A 41 6.23 22.00 7.89
N GLY A 42 6.54 22.96 8.77
CA GLY A 42 7.00 22.65 10.14
C GLY A 42 5.94 21.95 11.00
N ALA A 43 4.65 22.27 10.80
CA ALA A 43 3.56 21.57 11.47
C ALA A 43 3.41 20.13 10.96
N MET A 44 3.56 19.90 9.65
CA MET A 44 3.58 18.56 9.06
C MET A 44 4.72 17.70 9.65
N TYR A 45 5.91 18.28 9.85
CA TYR A 45 7.04 17.54 10.44
C TYR A 45 6.83 17.07 11.89
N ARG A 46 5.82 17.60 12.60
CA ARG A 46 5.42 17.05 13.91
C ARG A 46 4.68 15.72 13.80
N HIS A 47 4.06 15.44 12.65
CA HIS A 47 3.35 14.20 12.37
C HIS A 47 4.22 13.18 11.65
N PHE A 48 5.11 13.64 10.76
CA PHE A 48 5.94 12.79 9.93
C PHE A 48 7.38 13.28 9.92
N LYS A 49 8.33 12.42 10.28
CA LYS A 49 9.74 12.78 10.40
C LYS A 49 10.35 13.25 9.07
N ASP A 50 9.97 12.59 7.98
CA ASP A 50 10.52 12.79 6.64
C ASP A 50 9.52 12.36 5.57
N LYS A 51 9.90 12.54 4.30
CA LYS A 51 9.07 12.22 3.13
C LYS A 51 8.77 10.72 3.03
N ASP A 52 9.74 9.88 3.40
CA ASP A 52 9.60 8.42 3.37
C ASP A 52 8.58 7.97 4.40
N ALA A 53 8.72 8.40 5.65
CA ALA A 53 7.78 8.09 6.73
C ALA A 53 6.36 8.57 6.39
N PHE A 54 6.24 9.73 5.75
CA PHE A 54 4.95 10.25 5.32
C PHE A 54 4.34 9.41 4.18
N PHE A 55 5.14 9.02 3.20
CA PHE A 55 4.69 8.17 2.11
C PHE A 55 4.29 6.78 2.60
N CYS A 56 5.10 6.16 3.47
CA CYS A 56 4.76 4.89 4.12
C CYS A 56 3.41 4.97 4.83
N ALA A 57 3.19 6.04 5.62
CA ALA A 57 1.91 6.24 6.30
C ALA A 57 0.72 6.45 5.35
N LEU A 58 0.95 6.95 4.13
CA LEU A 58 -0.08 7.10 3.12
C LEU A 58 -0.45 5.76 2.46
N VAL A 59 0.54 4.89 2.22
CA VAL A 59 0.32 3.63 1.48
C VAL A 59 0.01 2.44 2.39
N ASP A 60 0.17 2.56 3.71
CA ASP A 60 0.01 1.47 4.68
C ASP A 60 -1.34 0.76 4.54
N ASP A 61 -2.44 1.52 4.53
CA ASP A 61 -3.80 0.99 4.36
C ASP A 61 -3.99 0.28 3.00
N ALA A 62 -3.38 0.82 1.94
CA ALA A 62 -3.46 0.24 0.60
C ALA A 62 -2.69 -1.09 0.56
N ILE A 63 -1.49 -1.13 1.14
CA ILE A 63 -0.67 -2.35 1.25
C ILE A 63 -1.40 -3.42 2.04
N GLU A 64 -1.99 -3.08 3.19
CA GLU A 64 -2.76 -4.03 4.01
C GLU A 64 -4.00 -4.56 3.28
N THR A 65 -4.68 -3.70 2.52
CA THR A 65 -5.81 -4.12 1.67
C THR A 65 -5.36 -5.08 0.57
N THR A 66 -4.25 -4.78 -0.11
CA THR A 66 -3.68 -5.65 -1.15
C THR A 66 -3.24 -6.99 -0.57
N LYS A 67 -2.55 -7.01 0.58
CA LYS A 67 -2.14 -8.26 1.26
C LYS A 67 -3.33 -9.17 1.55
N LYS A 68 -4.43 -8.61 2.08
CA LYS A 68 -5.66 -9.36 2.34
C LYS A 68 -6.25 -9.96 1.06
N ALA A 69 -6.35 -9.15 0.01
CA ALA A 69 -6.87 -9.60 -1.28
C ALA A 69 -6.03 -10.74 -1.89
N VAL A 70 -4.69 -10.64 -1.82
CA VAL A 70 -3.79 -11.70 -2.28
C VAL A 70 -3.94 -12.97 -1.44
N SER A 71 -4.02 -12.87 -0.11
CA SER A 71 -4.19 -14.04 0.76
C SER A 71 -5.50 -14.81 0.55
N LEU A 72 -6.57 -14.12 0.12
CA LEU A 72 -7.83 -14.74 -0.24
C LEU A 72 -7.75 -15.45 -1.59
N ALA A 73 -7.03 -14.89 -2.56
CA ALA A 73 -6.81 -15.52 -3.86
C ALA A 73 -5.91 -16.77 -3.79
N ASP A 74 -4.98 -16.83 -2.83
CA ASP A 74 -4.12 -18.00 -2.62
C ASP A 74 -4.85 -19.22 -2.04
N SER A 75 -6.05 -19.03 -1.46
CA SER A 75 -6.85 -20.14 -0.89
C SER A 75 -7.41 -21.09 -1.96
N ASP A 76 -7.43 -20.69 -3.24
CA ASP A 76 -7.81 -21.52 -4.39
C ASP A 76 -6.66 -22.39 -4.93
N ASN A 77 -5.44 -22.25 -4.42
CA ASN A 77 -4.27 -23.01 -4.90
C ASN A 77 -4.18 -24.45 -4.35
N HIS A 78 -5.07 -24.86 -3.45
CA HIS A 78 -5.05 -26.21 -2.87
C HIS A 78 -5.54 -27.31 -3.83
N ILE A 79 -6.48 -27.00 -4.73
CA ILE A 79 -7.03 -28.00 -5.67
C ILE A 79 -6.05 -28.24 -6.83
N ASN A 80 -5.48 -27.18 -7.42
CA ASN A 80 -4.58 -27.32 -8.56
C ASN A 80 -3.28 -28.04 -8.20
N LEU A 81 -2.66 -27.76 -7.04
CA LEU A 81 -1.45 -28.44 -6.61
C LEU A 81 -1.69 -29.95 -6.32
N THR A 82 -2.89 -30.30 -5.86
CA THR A 82 -3.27 -31.70 -5.62
C THR A 82 -3.50 -32.43 -6.94
N LEU A 83 -4.18 -31.80 -7.90
CA LEU A 83 -4.42 -32.37 -9.23
C LEU A 83 -3.13 -32.54 -10.03
N SER A 84 -2.20 -31.57 -9.98
CA SER A 84 -0.89 -31.68 -10.65
C SER A 84 -0.07 -32.87 -10.10
N ARG A 85 -0.07 -33.09 -8.78
CA ARG A 85 0.64 -34.24 -8.17
C ARG A 85 0.01 -35.59 -8.50
N MET A 86 -1.31 -35.65 -8.63
CA MET A 86 -2.00 -36.87 -9.05
C MET A 86 -1.73 -37.19 -10.53
N GLN A 87 -1.67 -36.16 -11.38
CA GLN A 87 -1.36 -36.33 -12.81
C GLN A 87 0.08 -36.80 -13.03
N GLU A 88 1.05 -36.23 -12.32
CA GLU A 88 2.46 -36.68 -12.35
C GLU A 88 2.62 -38.16 -11.95
N HIS A 89 1.83 -38.65 -10.99
CA HIS A 89 1.87 -40.06 -10.59
C HIS A 89 1.31 -40.99 -11.68
N ILE A 90 0.17 -40.61 -12.28
CA ILE A 90 -0.49 -41.36 -13.35
C ILE A 90 0.40 -41.42 -14.61
N ASP A 91 1.14 -40.35 -14.90
CA ASP A 91 2.01 -40.30 -16.06
C ASP A 91 3.29 -41.14 -15.85
N SER A 92 3.81 -41.23 -14.62
CA SER A 92 4.96 -42.09 -14.30
C SER A 92 4.67 -43.60 -14.41
N GLU A 93 3.42 -44.03 -14.19
CA GLU A 93 3.02 -45.44 -14.34
C GLU A 93 2.85 -45.86 -15.81
N LYS A 94 2.66 -44.90 -16.73
CA LYS A 94 2.50 -45.17 -18.17
C LYS A 94 3.82 -45.29 -18.94
N GLU A 95 4.94 -44.85 -18.37
CA GLU A 95 6.28 -44.91 -19.01
C GLU A 95 7.07 -46.19 -18.68
N SER A 96 6.53 -47.11 -17.86
CA SER A 96 7.19 -48.37 -17.49
C SER A 96 6.61 -49.63 -18.17
N THR A 97 5.76 -49.49 -19.19
CA THR A 97 5.27 -50.59 -20.05
C THR A 97 5.54 -50.29 -21.51
#